data_AF-U5D764-F1
#
_entry.id   AF-U5D764-F1
#
_cell.length_a   1.000
_cell.length_b   1.000
_cell.length_c   1.000
_cell.angle_alpha   90.00
_cell.angle_beta   90.00
_cell.angle_gamma   90.00
#
_symmetry.space_group_name_H-M   'P 1'
#
loop_
_entity.id
_entity.type
_entity.pdbx_description
1 polymer ?
#
loop_
_entity_poly.entity_id
_entity_poly.type
_entity_poly.pdbx_seq_one_letter_code
_entity_poly.pdbx_strand_id
1 'polypeptide(L)'
;MQLDALVDESNLEFTSFLKNPISENMPFQFYYYLGLRKITVGGKKVKIPYELLKLEPSGNGGCIIEFGTTFIFMEKEIFDRVAEKFEAQVRLKREKGIEERGGLRPCYDVAKECEKLTLP
;
A
#
# COMPACT_ATOMS: atom_id res chain seq x y z
N MET A 1 27.81 -11.91 -13.94
CA MET A 1 27.27 -10.60 -14.39
C MET A 1 27.07 -9.79 -13.14
N GLN A 2 27.95 -8.82 -12.92
CA GLN A 2 28.13 -8.15 -11.64
C GLN A 2 27.15 -6.96 -11.60
N LEU A 3 26.12 -7.04 -10.74
CA LEU A 3 25.03 -6.05 -10.63
C LEU A 3 25.51 -4.75 -9.96
N ASP A 4 26.68 -4.82 -9.30
CA ASP A 4 27.29 -3.79 -8.45
C ASP A 4 27.64 -2.49 -9.21
N ALA A 5 27.57 -2.47 -10.55
CA ALA A 5 27.97 -1.32 -11.37
C ALA A 5 26.80 -0.41 -11.80
N LEU A 6 25.54 -0.73 -11.44
CA LEU A 6 24.35 0.03 -11.89
C LEU A 6 23.53 0.63 -10.75
N VAL A 7 23.80 0.26 -9.49
CA VAL A 7 23.05 0.75 -8.34
C VAL A 7 23.96 1.64 -7.52
N ASP A 8 23.62 2.92 -7.46
CA ASP A 8 24.21 3.83 -6.48
C ASP A 8 23.69 3.44 -5.09
N GLU A 9 24.46 2.62 -4.38
CA GLU A 9 24.12 2.12 -3.05
C GLU A 9 24.00 3.23 -1.99
N SER A 10 24.55 4.43 -2.27
CA SER A 10 24.53 5.54 -1.31
C SER A 10 23.15 6.14 -1.06
N ASN A 11 22.17 5.83 -1.92
CA ASN A 11 20.79 6.33 -1.85
C ASN A 11 19.76 5.23 -1.52
N LEU A 12 20.21 4.08 -1.00
CA LEU A 12 19.32 2.98 -0.64
C LEU A 12 18.87 3.06 0.82
N GLU A 13 17.57 2.92 1.03
CA GLU A 13 16.99 2.67 2.35
C GLU A 13 16.63 1.19 2.50
N PHE A 14 16.98 0.61 3.64
CA PHE A 14 16.79 -0.82 3.89
C PHE A 14 15.84 -1.07 5.06
N THR A 15 15.10 -2.17 4.96
CA THR A 15 14.33 -2.72 6.06
C THR A 15 14.46 -4.25 6.03
N SER A 16 14.50 -4.88 7.20
CA SER A 16 14.63 -6.33 7.29
C SER A 16 13.32 -7.01 6.90
N PHE A 17 13.41 -8.10 6.14
CA PHE A 17 12.26 -8.96 5.90
C PHE A 17 11.82 -9.66 7.19
N LEU A 18 10.51 -9.80 7.35
CA LEU A 18 9.91 -10.61 8.40
C LEU A 18 9.66 -12.02 7.88
N LYS A 19 9.76 -13.02 8.78
CA LYS A 19 9.39 -14.41 8.49
C LYS A 19 8.00 -14.68 9.05
N ASN A 20 7.10 -15.21 8.23
CA ASN A 20 5.80 -15.67 8.70
C ASN A 20 5.97 -16.89 9.64
N PRO A 21 5.46 -16.85 10.89
CA PRO A 21 5.69 -17.89 11.90
C PRO A 21 4.89 -19.18 11.67
N ILE A 22 4.08 -19.29 10.62
CA ILE A 22 3.30 -20.49 10.30
C ILE A 22 4.18 -21.69 9.89
N SER A 23 3.58 -22.88 9.99
CA SER A 23 4.24 -24.15 9.69
C SER A 23 4.82 -24.21 8.28
N GLU A 24 5.87 -25.00 8.14
CA GLU A 24 6.49 -25.29 6.86
C GLU A 24 5.46 -25.85 5.86
N ASN A 25 5.54 -25.40 4.61
CA ASN A 25 4.66 -25.75 3.49
C ASN A 25 3.26 -25.11 3.49
N MET A 26 3.03 -24.08 4.31
CA MET A 26 1.85 -23.23 4.16
C MET A 26 2.09 -22.17 3.08
N PRO A 27 1.10 -21.88 2.20
CA PRO A 27 1.27 -20.96 1.07
C PRO A 27 1.82 -19.59 1.47
N PHE A 28 1.42 -19.08 2.64
CA PHE A 28 1.76 -17.74 3.10
C PHE A 28 3.18 -17.60 3.67
N GLN A 29 3.94 -18.69 3.79
CA GLN A 29 5.28 -18.68 4.38
C GLN A 29 6.34 -18.11 3.43
N PHE A 30 6.12 -18.26 2.11
CA PHE A 30 7.10 -17.95 1.08
C PHE A 30 7.08 -16.49 0.61
N TYR A 31 6.13 -15.69 1.10
CA TYR A 31 6.06 -14.27 0.76
C TYR A 31 7.13 -13.45 1.46
N TYR A 32 7.53 -12.35 0.82
CA TYR A 32 8.42 -11.36 1.41
C TYR A 32 7.61 -10.37 2.25
N TYR A 33 7.70 -10.49 3.58
CA TYR A 33 6.98 -9.60 4.49
C TYR A 33 7.80 -8.40 4.92
N LEU A 34 7.16 -7.25 4.99
CA LEU A 34 7.67 -6.03 5.59
C LEU A 34 6.95 -5.70 6.91
N GLY A 35 7.70 -5.16 7.86
CA GLY A 35 7.16 -4.67 9.13
C GLY A 35 6.62 -3.24 9.02
N LEU A 36 5.39 -3.09 8.53
CA LEU A 36 4.77 -1.77 8.39
C LEU A 36 4.39 -1.17 9.75
N ARG A 37 4.85 0.05 10.04
CA ARG A 37 4.58 0.74 11.31
C ARG A 37 3.47 1.80 11.21
N LYS A 38 3.38 2.48 10.07
CA LYS A 38 2.41 3.56 9.84
C LYS A 38 2.24 3.77 8.34
N ILE A 39 1.08 4.31 7.98
CA ILE A 39 0.80 4.84 6.64
C ILE A 39 0.58 6.35 6.77
N THR A 40 1.08 7.11 5.80
CA THR A 40 0.88 8.56 5.69
C THR A 40 0.34 8.89 4.31
N VAL A 41 -0.53 9.90 4.24
CA VAL A 41 -1.04 10.47 2.98
C VAL A 41 -0.82 11.97 3.02
N GLY A 42 -0.08 12.53 2.06
CA GLY A 42 0.32 13.95 2.07
C GLY A 42 1.04 14.38 3.35
N GLY A 43 1.95 13.55 3.85
CA GLY A 43 2.66 13.75 5.12
C GLY A 43 1.81 13.59 6.39
N LYS A 44 0.50 13.38 6.28
CA LYS A 44 -0.40 13.21 7.43
C LYS A 44 -0.58 11.74 7.78
N LYS A 45 -0.34 11.38 9.04
CA LYS A 45 -0.55 10.02 9.55
C LYS A 45 -2.01 9.59 9.41
N VAL A 46 -2.24 8.43 8.80
CA VAL A 46 -3.54 7.76 8.78
C VAL A 46 -3.75 7.07 10.14
N LYS A 47 -4.91 7.27 10.75
CA LYS A 47 -5.24 6.68 12.06
C LYS A 47 -5.61 5.20 11.88
N ILE A 48 -4.61 4.32 11.81
CA ILE A 48 -4.78 2.87 11.71
C ILE A 48 -4.24 2.23 12.99
N PRO A 49 -5.02 1.38 13.68
CA PRO A 49 -4.50 0.55 14.78
C PRO A 49 -3.32 -0.29 14.32
N TYR A 50 -2.23 -0.32 15.09
CA TYR A 50 -1.04 -1.10 14.73
C TYR A 50 -1.33 -2.61 14.58
N GLU A 51 -2.32 -3.10 15.32
CA GLU A 51 -2.84 -4.47 15.24
C GLU A 51 -3.27 -4.87 13.82
N LEU A 52 -3.75 -3.93 13.01
CA LEU A 52 -4.11 -4.20 11.61
C LEU A 52 -2.90 -4.21 10.66
N LEU A 53 -1.76 -3.65 11.08
CA LEU A 53 -0.57 -3.54 10.23
C LEU A 53 0.47 -4.63 10.52
N LYS A 54 0.47 -5.17 11.74
CA LYS A 54 1.49 -6.12 12.16
C LYS A 54 1.22 -7.51 11.62
N LEU A 55 2.30 -8.26 11.42
CA LEU A 55 2.24 -9.70 11.22
C LEU A 55 2.03 -10.37 12.59
N GLU A 56 0.97 -11.13 12.72
CA GLU A 56 0.59 -11.79 13.97
C GLU A 56 1.32 -13.14 14.14
N PRO A 57 1.44 -13.63 15.39
CA PRO A 57 1.93 -14.99 15.65
C PRO A 57 1.10 -16.10 14.98
N SER A 58 -0.17 -15.81 14.68
CA SER A 58 -1.08 -16.69 13.92
C SER A 58 -0.70 -16.79 12.43
N GLY A 59 0.19 -15.92 11.94
CA GLY A 59 0.55 -15.79 10.53
C GLY A 59 -0.33 -14.86 9.71
N ASN A 60 -1.33 -14.24 10.34
CA ASN A 60 -2.22 -13.28 9.69
C ASN A 60 -1.63 -11.87 9.69
N GLY A 61 -2.09 -11.04 8.76
CA GLY A 61 -1.69 -9.63 8.65
C GLY A 61 -0.30 -9.44 8.04
N GLY A 62 0.34 -8.32 8.40
CA GLY A 62 1.59 -7.89 7.80
C GLY A 62 1.43 -7.23 6.42
N CYS A 63 2.55 -6.94 5.77
CA CYS A 63 2.61 -6.34 4.45
C CYS A 63 3.46 -7.21 3.53
N ILE A 64 2.92 -7.64 2.40
CA ILE A 64 3.59 -8.51 1.43
C ILE A 64 4.08 -7.67 0.25
N ILE A 65 5.31 -7.94 -0.20
CA ILE A 65 5.78 -7.49 -1.51
C ILE A 65 5.51 -8.60 -2.53
N GLU A 66 4.77 -8.26 -3.58
CA GLU A 66 4.49 -9.17 -4.69
C GLU A 66 4.52 -8.42 -6.03
N PHE A 67 5.02 -9.09 -7.06
CA PHE A 67 5.13 -8.55 -8.42
C PHE A 67 3.89 -8.83 -9.28
N GLY A 68 3.01 -9.75 -8.87
CA GLY A 68 1.89 -10.25 -9.66
C GLY A 68 0.62 -9.38 -9.68
N THR A 69 0.57 -8.29 -8.93
CA THR A 69 -0.65 -7.48 -8.77
C THR A 69 -0.49 -6.08 -9.36
N THR A 70 -1.46 -5.63 -10.16
CA THR A 70 -1.51 -4.25 -10.70
C THR A 70 -1.76 -3.20 -9.60
N PHE A 71 -2.52 -3.58 -8.56
CA PHE A 71 -2.90 -2.67 -7.48
C PHE A 71 -2.40 -3.19 -6.13
N ILE A 72 -2.21 -2.26 -5.20
CA ILE A 72 -2.01 -2.59 -3.80
C ILE A 72 -3.36 -2.97 -3.21
N PHE A 73 -3.45 -4.18 -2.65
CA PHE A 73 -4.61 -4.62 -1.89
C PHE A 73 -4.37 -4.38 -0.40
N MET A 74 -5.41 -3.93 0.29
CA MET A 74 -5.38 -3.67 1.72
C MET A 74 -6.61 -4.33 2.36
N GLU A 75 -6.47 -4.74 3.62
CA GLU A 75 -7.63 -5.08 4.44
C GLU A 75 -8.60 -3.89 4.44
N LYS A 76 -9.90 -4.17 4.42
CA LYS A 76 -10.95 -3.19 4.14
C LYS A 76 -10.89 -1.97 5.06
N GLU A 77 -10.65 -2.18 6.36
CA GLU A 77 -10.57 -1.08 7.32
C GLU A 77 -9.34 -0.20 7.06
N ILE A 78 -8.18 -0.81 6.76
CA ILE A 78 -6.97 -0.08 6.39
C ILE A 78 -7.24 0.76 5.12
N PHE A 79 -7.80 0.12 4.10
CA PHE A 79 -8.12 0.75 2.83
C PHE A 79 -9.05 1.94 3.00
N ASP A 80 -10.16 1.77 3.74
CA ASP A 80 -11.15 2.83 3.95
C ASP A 80 -10.53 4.05 4.63
N ARG A 81 -9.68 3.83 5.65
CA ARG A 81 -8.98 4.92 6.36
C ARG A 81 -7.98 5.63 5.45
N VAL A 82 -7.25 4.91 4.60
CA VAL A 82 -6.30 5.49 3.63
C VAL A 82 -7.05 6.27 2.55
N ALA A 83 -8.11 5.70 1.98
CA ALA A 83 -8.94 6.31 0.95
C ALA A 83 -9.61 7.59 1.47
N GLU A 84 -10.15 7.59 2.68
CA GLU A 84 -10.74 8.78 3.32
C GLU A 84 -9.69 9.89 3.50
N LYS A 85 -8.47 9.53 3.94
CA LYS A 85 -7.39 10.50 4.10
C LYS A 85 -6.86 11.06 2.79
N PHE A 86 -6.91 10.26 1.73
CA PHE A 86 -6.58 10.67 0.37
C PHE A 86 -7.66 11.60 -0.20
N GLU A 87 -8.93 11.20 -0.14
CA GLU A 87 -10.07 12.00 -0.58
C GLU A 87 -10.12 13.37 0.11
N ALA A 88 -9.85 13.43 1.42
CA ALA A 88 -9.83 14.69 2.17
C ALA A 88 -8.76 15.70 1.69
N GLN A 89 -7.80 15.26 0.88
CA GLN A 89 -6.69 16.08 0.39
C GLN A 89 -6.73 16.28 -1.13
N VAL A 90 -7.49 15.45 -1.86
CA VAL A 90 -7.68 15.58 -3.30
C VAL A 90 -8.86 16.50 -3.61
N ARG A 91 -8.60 17.57 -4.37
CA ARG A 91 -9.61 18.57 -4.75
C ARG A 91 -10.32 18.25 -6.06
N LEU A 92 -10.51 16.97 -6.35
CA LEU A 92 -11.20 16.49 -7.55
C LEU A 92 -12.55 15.88 -7.19
N LYS A 93 -13.47 15.90 -8.15
CA LYS A 93 -14.76 15.23 -8.01
C LYS A 93 -14.56 13.72 -8.11
N ARG A 94 -15.08 12.97 -7.11
CA ARG A 94 -15.13 11.51 -7.17
C ARG A 94 -16.20 11.00 -8.14
N GLU A 95 -15.83 9.99 -8.91
CA GLU A 95 -16.68 9.34 -9.90
C GLU A 95 -17.24 8.01 -9.36
N LYS A 96 -18.12 8.10 -8.37
CA LYS A 96 -18.70 6.93 -7.67
C LYS A 96 -19.39 5.92 -8.61
N GLY A 97 -20.04 6.40 -9.68
CA GLY A 97 -20.67 5.52 -10.67
C GLY A 97 -19.67 4.69 -11.50
N ILE A 98 -18.40 5.12 -11.59
CA ILE A 98 -17.31 4.33 -12.16
C ILE A 98 -16.80 3.33 -11.11
N GLU A 99 -16.67 3.77 -9.86
CA GLU A 99 -16.24 2.92 -8.75
C GLU A 99 -17.17 1.73 -8.54
N GLU A 100 -18.49 1.95 -8.55
CA GLU A 100 -19.50 0.89 -8.38
C GLU A 100 -19.47 -0.14 -9.52
N ARG A 101 -19.21 0.30 -10.75
CA ARG A 101 -19.14 -0.59 -11.92
C ARG A 101 -17.80 -1.32 -12.04
N GLY A 102 -16.71 -0.67 -11.64
CA GLY A 102 -15.35 -1.17 -11.79
C GLY A 102 -14.80 -1.89 -10.56
N GLY A 103 -15.42 -1.73 -9.39
CA GLY A 103 -14.96 -2.30 -8.13
C GLY A 103 -13.69 -1.65 -7.54
N LEU A 104 -13.14 -0.63 -8.20
CA LEU A 104 -11.96 0.11 -7.77
C LEU A 104 -12.36 1.49 -7.25
N ARG A 105 -11.71 1.96 -6.19
CA ARG A 105 -11.93 3.30 -5.63
C ARG A 105 -10.68 3.80 -4.88
N PRO A 106 -10.56 5.11 -4.59
CA PRO A 106 -11.34 6.20 -5.17
C PRO A 106 -10.97 6.46 -6.64
N CYS A 107 -11.95 6.82 -7.47
CA CYS A 107 -11.75 7.29 -8.85
C CYS A 107 -12.15 8.77 -8.96
N TYR A 108 -11.43 9.54 -9.75
CA TYR A 108 -11.63 10.98 -9.90
C TYR A 108 -11.75 11.39 -11.37
N ASP A 109 -12.59 12.40 -11.62
CA ASP A 109 -12.63 13.08 -12.92
C ASP A 109 -11.42 14.00 -13.06
N VAL A 110 -10.49 13.64 -13.93
CA VAL A 110 -9.27 14.40 -14.24
C VAL A 110 -9.39 15.19 -15.55
N ALA A 111 -10.51 15.09 -16.27
CA ALA A 111 -10.66 15.69 -17.60
C ALA A 111 -10.63 17.22 -17.57
N LYS A 112 -10.89 17.83 -16.40
CA LYS A 112 -10.83 19.29 -16.20
C LYS A 112 -9.43 19.82 -15.87
N GLU A 113 -8.45 18.94 -15.63
CA GLU A 113 -7.09 19.30 -15.25
C GLU A 113 -6.16 19.20 -16.46
N CYS A 114 -6.16 20.23 -17.32
CA CYS A 114 -5.45 20.19 -18.60
C CYS A 114 -3.92 20.38 -18.50
N GLU A 115 -3.34 20.83 -17.38
CA GLU A 115 -1.92 21.21 -17.39
C GLU A 115 -1.04 20.77 -16.20
N LYS A 116 -1.58 20.30 -15.06
CA LYS A 116 -0.83 19.59 -14.00
C LYS A 116 -1.74 19.18 -12.85
N LEU A 117 -1.95 17.88 -12.67
CA LEU A 117 -2.59 17.35 -11.47
C LEU A 117 -1.57 17.30 -10.32
N THR A 118 -1.84 18.02 -9.23
CA THR A 118 -1.06 17.89 -7.99
C THR A 118 -1.85 17.05 -7.00
N LEU A 119 -1.36 15.85 -6.73
CA LEU A 119 -1.86 14.98 -5.67
C LEU A 119 -1.11 15.27 -4.36
N PRO A 120 -1.74 15.02 -3.20
CA PRO A 120 -1.11 15.19 -1.89
C PRO A 120 0.11 14.29 -1.67
#